data_AF-A0A2W5UJU9-F1
#
_entry.id   AF-A0A2W5UJU9-F1
#
_cell.length_a   1.000
_cell.length_b   1.000
_cell.length_c   1.000
_cell.angle_alpha   90.00
_cell.angle_beta   90.00
_cell.angle_gamma   90.00
#
_symmetry.space_group_name_H-M   'P 1'
#
loop_
_entity.id
_entity.type
_entity.pdbx_description
1 polymer ?
#
loop_
_entity_poly.entity_id
_entity_poly.type
_entity_poly.pdbx_seq_one_letter_code
_entity_poly.pdbx_strand_id
1 'polypeptide(L)'
;MSDEKPEALLKSALEKIVYFEARASQLSNDADSSRGELDRVKADLAAASQREIELRRVIAELEVRAQRAHAEREEMARVVDALRRERSELVGKMLDASRIHGVDQDHDGFDLSQFIATLREEVLLSREKRGASVAPLPQMSANTVAGVAEELKSQGRLQVTASDLASLTGATDFPGRSEETLFGFSVRELSALDTSARVRAAERLEALRHPAAAPALATALHGETEGAVQIALLSALSSLAKAEAVPVVAPLLTSPAPEVRIAALKALIKLDPSAAGPHLAAATKDPDKAVRRRASLLALGLSGRQALELGRDAIRDVDADVRALAALVLGASNAEVARPLLLDAMKDHDTRVRRAASQSLSRLLGQDVTSLVGLDDAHRRREVRRLNGVPVQAPKPRALVAPAPKAVVAPRAVVAAPAPVARVAVVTAARPDPLPGGERGTAELSSSVLRELRAAIRGRPLADLASGLNAPHDEVMRACGELIAQGQVVRRGIKYFVA
;
A
#
# COMPACT_ATOMS: atom_id res chain seq x y z
N MET A 1 62.89 -26.49 44.05
CA MET A 1 62.20 -27.01 42.86
C MET A 1 61.29 -28.11 43.36
N SER A 2 60.00 -27.84 43.41
CA SER A 2 59.00 -28.75 43.97
C SER A 2 58.94 -30.02 43.13
N ASP A 3 59.11 -31.15 43.81
CA ASP A 3 59.01 -32.51 43.31
C ASP A 3 57.54 -32.82 42.98
N GLU A 4 57.00 -32.16 41.94
CA GLU A 4 55.70 -32.51 41.39
C GLU A 4 55.84 -33.91 40.79
N LYS A 5 55.26 -34.89 41.49
CA LYS A 5 55.23 -36.28 41.04
C LYS A 5 54.84 -36.31 39.56
N PRO A 6 55.60 -37.01 38.69
CA PRO A 6 55.39 -36.99 37.24
C PRO A 6 53.95 -37.34 36.81
N GLU A 7 53.23 -38.08 37.64
CA GLU A 7 51.80 -38.39 37.48
C GLU A 7 50.87 -37.17 37.52
N ALA A 8 51.16 -36.16 38.34
CA ALA A 8 50.33 -34.94 38.46
C ALA A 8 50.48 -34.05 37.22
N LEU A 9 51.70 -33.95 36.68
CA LEU A 9 51.99 -33.26 35.43
C LEU A 9 51.31 -33.94 34.24
N LEU A 10 51.35 -35.29 34.19
CA LEU A 10 50.67 -36.06 33.16
C LEU A 10 49.15 -35.87 33.20
N LYS A 11 48.55 -35.87 34.39
CA LYS A 11 47.12 -35.63 34.57
C LYS A 11 46.70 -34.23 34.11
N SER A 12 47.46 -33.20 34.51
CA SER A 12 47.22 -31.82 34.07
C SER A 12 47.38 -31.65 32.55
N ALA A 13 48.36 -32.33 31.95
CA ALA A 13 48.55 -32.33 30.50
C ALA A 13 47.37 -32.99 29.77
N LEU A 14 46.89 -34.14 30.26
CA LEU A 14 45.72 -34.82 29.69
C LEU A 14 44.44 -34.00 29.81
N GLU A 15 44.19 -33.36 30.96
CA GLU A 15 43.03 -32.48 31.15
C GLU A 15 43.06 -31.29 30.18
N LYS A 16 44.24 -30.70 29.94
CA LYS A 16 44.40 -29.63 28.94
C LYS A 16 44.17 -30.12 27.52
N ILE A 17 44.69 -31.29 27.16
CA ILE A 17 44.47 -31.89 25.83
C ILE A 17 42.97 -32.08 25.59
N VAL A 18 42.26 -32.69 26.53
CA VAL A 18 40.80 -32.90 26.42
C VAL A 18 40.04 -31.57 26.34
N TYR A 19 40.44 -30.57 27.12
CA TYR A 19 39.84 -29.23 27.03
C TYR A 19 40.05 -28.58 25.66
N PHE A 20 41.27 -28.65 25.12
CA PHE A 20 41.58 -28.09 23.80
C PHE A 20 40.88 -28.84 22.66
N GLU A 21 40.75 -30.16 22.76
CA GLU A 21 39.97 -30.95 21.81
C GLU A 21 38.49 -30.56 21.84
N ALA A 22 37.88 -30.49 23.03
CA ALA A 22 36.49 -30.07 23.18
C ALA A 22 36.27 -28.64 22.65
N ARG A 23 37.22 -27.73 22.91
CA ARG A 23 37.15 -26.35 22.43
C ARG A 23 37.33 -26.26 20.91
N ALA A 24 38.21 -27.06 20.33
CA ALA A 24 38.40 -27.14 18.88
C ALA A 24 37.15 -27.70 18.18
N SER A 25 36.54 -28.75 18.74
CA SER A 25 35.27 -29.29 18.23
C SER A 25 34.14 -28.28 18.32
N GLN A 26 34.05 -27.53 19.44
CA GLN A 26 33.06 -26.45 19.57
C GLN A 26 33.25 -25.37 18.51
N LEU A 27 34.48 -24.88 18.30
CA LEU A 27 34.77 -23.86 17.31
C LEU A 27 34.52 -24.34 15.87
N SER A 28 34.76 -25.62 15.58
CA SER A 28 34.42 -26.22 14.29
C SER A 28 32.92 -26.20 14.04
N ASN A 29 32.12 -26.61 15.04
CA ASN A 29 30.66 -26.61 14.94
C ASN A 29 30.10 -25.19 14.76
N ASP A 30 30.66 -24.21 15.48
CA ASP A 30 30.26 -22.80 15.35
C ASP A 30 30.60 -22.24 13.95
N ALA A 31 31.75 -22.61 13.39
CA ALA A 31 32.16 -22.24 12.04
C ALA A 31 31.25 -22.86 10.98
N ASP A 32 30.88 -24.13 11.13
CA ASP A 32 29.99 -24.82 10.20
C ASP A 32 28.55 -24.29 10.27
N SER A 33 28.07 -23.95 11.47
CA SER A 33 26.79 -23.25 11.64
C SER A 33 26.81 -21.89 10.94
N SER A 34 27.88 -21.11 11.13
CA SER A 34 28.03 -19.79 10.51
C SER A 34 28.12 -19.87 8.98
N ARG A 35 28.78 -20.90 8.44
CA ARG A 35 28.78 -21.19 6.99
C ARG A 35 27.39 -21.53 6.47
N GLY A 36 26.65 -22.37 7.20
CA GLY A 36 25.26 -22.70 6.86
C GLY A 36 24.35 -21.47 6.85
N GLU A 37 24.54 -20.53 7.77
CA GLU A 37 23.81 -19.25 7.76
C GLU A 37 24.18 -18.37 6.57
N LEU A 38 25.48 -18.26 6.25
CA LEU A 38 25.93 -17.52 5.06
C LEU A 38 25.36 -18.08 3.76
N ASP A 39 25.30 -19.40 3.62
CA ASP A 39 24.74 -20.03 2.42
C ASP A 39 23.24 -19.82 2.30
N ARG A 40 22.50 -19.81 3.42
CA ARG A 40 21.08 -19.42 3.44
C ARG A 40 20.88 -17.97 3.01
N VAL A 41 21.67 -17.04 3.55
CA VAL A 41 21.58 -15.62 3.19
C VAL A 41 21.92 -15.40 1.72
N LYS A 42 22.91 -16.12 1.17
CA LYS A 42 23.23 -16.07 -0.26
C LYS A 42 22.08 -16.60 -1.12
N ALA A 43 21.43 -17.68 -0.71
CA ALA A 43 20.27 -18.24 -1.41
C ALA A 43 19.09 -17.25 -1.40
N ASP A 44 18.82 -16.62 -0.25
CA ASP A 44 17.77 -15.60 -0.13
C ASP A 44 18.06 -14.37 -0.98
N LEU A 45 19.33 -13.93 -1.04
CA LEU A 45 19.76 -12.82 -1.90
C LEU A 45 19.59 -13.14 -3.38
N ALA A 46 19.94 -14.36 -3.81
CA ALA A 46 19.75 -14.81 -5.19
C ALA A 46 18.25 -14.92 -5.54
N ALA A 47 17.42 -15.38 -4.61
CA ALA A 47 15.97 -15.40 -4.80
C ALA A 47 15.39 -13.99 -4.90
N ALA A 48 15.90 -13.05 -4.11
CA ALA A 48 15.48 -11.65 -4.15
C ALA A 48 15.88 -10.96 -5.47
N SER A 49 17.11 -11.18 -5.95
CA SER A 49 17.56 -10.62 -7.24
C SER A 49 16.76 -11.18 -8.41
N GLN A 50 16.40 -12.47 -8.36
CA GLN A 50 15.54 -13.07 -9.38
C GLN A 50 14.13 -12.46 -9.39
N ARG A 51 13.53 -12.22 -8.21
CA ARG A 51 12.24 -11.52 -8.09
C ARG A 51 12.33 -10.10 -8.62
N GLU A 52 13.43 -9.40 -8.39
CA GLU A 52 13.63 -8.06 -8.93
C GLU A 52 13.66 -8.06 -10.47
N ILE A 53 14.35 -9.01 -11.08
CA ILE A 53 14.39 -9.17 -12.54
C ILE A 53 12.99 -9.44 -13.10
N GLU A 54 12.23 -10.32 -12.45
CA GLU A 54 10.85 -10.64 -12.84
C GLU A 54 9.94 -9.41 -12.75
N LEU A 55 10.02 -8.65 -11.66
CA LEU A 55 9.26 -7.41 -11.49
C LEU A 55 9.63 -6.36 -12.54
N ARG A 56 10.93 -6.21 -12.87
CA ARG A 56 11.36 -5.30 -13.94
C ARG A 56 10.80 -5.70 -15.29
N ARG A 57 10.71 -7.00 -15.59
CA ARG A 57 10.08 -7.49 -16.81
C ARG A 57 8.58 -7.18 -16.83
N VAL A 58 7.87 -7.41 -15.74
CA VAL A 58 6.43 -7.11 -15.64
C VAL A 58 6.17 -5.61 -15.82
N ILE A 59 7.01 -4.76 -15.23
CA ILE A 59 6.91 -3.30 -15.41
C ILE A 59 7.09 -2.94 -16.89
N ALA A 60 8.12 -3.47 -17.56
CA ALA A 60 8.33 -3.22 -18.98
C ALA A 60 7.15 -3.69 -19.85
N GLU A 61 6.56 -4.84 -19.55
CA GLU A 61 5.36 -5.33 -20.26
C GLU A 61 4.14 -4.41 -20.03
N LEU A 62 3.96 -3.90 -18.82
CA LEU A 62 2.88 -2.97 -18.49
C LEU A 62 3.08 -1.61 -19.16
N GLU A 63 4.33 -1.11 -19.24
CA GLU A 63 4.66 0.13 -19.94
C GLU A 63 4.32 0.04 -21.43
N VAL A 64 4.68 -1.07 -22.09
CA VAL A 64 4.33 -1.29 -23.51
C VAL A 64 2.82 -1.35 -23.71
N ARG A 65 2.08 -2.01 -22.81
CA ARG A 65 0.60 -2.04 -22.89
C ARG A 65 -0.01 -0.65 -22.69
N ALA A 66 0.52 0.13 -21.75
CA ALA A 66 0.07 1.50 -21.51
C ALA A 66 0.34 2.40 -22.72
N GLN A 67 1.50 2.28 -23.35
CA GLN A 67 1.84 3.01 -24.57
C GLN A 67 0.91 2.66 -25.74
N ARG A 68 0.59 1.37 -25.93
CA ARG A 68 -0.37 0.94 -26.96
C ARG A 68 -1.77 1.50 -26.70
N ALA A 69 -2.26 1.39 -25.47
CA ALA A 69 -3.57 1.95 -25.10
C ALA A 69 -3.62 3.48 -25.26
N HIS A 70 -2.51 4.18 -25.04
CA HIS A 70 -2.41 5.61 -25.29
C HIS A 70 -2.49 5.93 -26.79
N ALA A 71 -1.77 5.18 -27.63
CA ALA A 71 -1.83 5.35 -29.09
C ALA A 71 -3.25 5.11 -29.63
N GLU A 72 -3.92 4.04 -29.17
CA GLU A 72 -5.32 3.75 -29.55
C GLU A 72 -6.27 4.89 -29.14
N ARG A 73 -6.09 5.48 -27.95
CA ARG A 73 -6.89 6.63 -27.50
C ARG A 73 -6.65 7.87 -28.35
N GLU A 74 -5.41 8.14 -28.77
CA GLU A 74 -5.12 9.25 -29.67
C GLU A 74 -5.77 9.06 -31.04
N GLU A 75 -5.75 7.83 -31.58
CA GLU A 75 -6.43 7.51 -32.83
C GLU A 75 -7.95 7.71 -32.70
N MET A 76 -8.56 7.21 -31.61
CA MET A 76 -9.99 7.43 -31.34
C MET A 76 -10.32 8.93 -31.22
N ALA A 77 -9.46 9.72 -30.56
CA ALA A 77 -9.65 11.16 -30.45
C ALA A 77 -9.62 11.84 -31.83
N ARG A 78 -8.68 11.46 -32.70
CA ARG A 78 -8.62 11.97 -34.09
C ARG A 78 -9.88 11.65 -34.88
N VAL A 79 -10.41 10.43 -34.73
CA VAL A 79 -11.67 10.02 -35.39
C VAL A 79 -12.84 10.85 -34.87
N VAL A 80 -12.95 11.06 -33.56
CA VAL A 80 -14.01 11.89 -32.97
C VAL A 80 -13.93 13.33 -33.46
N ASP A 81 -12.73 13.90 -33.56
CA ASP A 81 -12.54 15.26 -34.07
C ASP A 81 -12.90 15.38 -35.55
N ALA A 82 -12.58 14.37 -36.38
CA ALA A 82 -13.00 14.31 -37.78
C ALA A 82 -14.53 14.29 -37.90
N LEU A 83 -15.21 13.41 -37.14
CA LEU A 83 -16.67 13.33 -37.13
C LEU A 83 -17.32 14.64 -36.64
N ARG A 84 -16.71 15.34 -35.68
CA ARG A 84 -17.18 16.66 -35.24
C ARG A 84 -17.08 17.70 -36.35
N ARG A 85 -15.99 17.70 -37.13
CA ARG A 85 -15.82 18.62 -38.27
C ARG A 85 -16.87 18.34 -39.35
N GLU A 86 -17.04 17.08 -39.73
CA GLU A 86 -18.07 16.67 -40.70
C GLU A 86 -19.47 17.08 -40.25
N ARG A 87 -19.81 16.85 -38.97
CA ARG A 87 -21.09 17.31 -38.40
C ARG A 87 -21.25 18.82 -38.50
N SER A 88 -20.18 19.57 -38.22
CA SER A 88 -20.21 21.03 -38.23
C SER A 88 -20.38 21.57 -39.65
N GLU A 89 -19.74 20.94 -40.63
CA GLU A 89 -19.89 21.25 -42.05
C GLU A 89 -21.31 20.91 -42.55
N LEU A 90 -21.86 19.77 -42.17
CA LEU A 90 -23.24 19.38 -42.51
C LEU A 90 -24.24 20.38 -41.95
N VAL A 91 -24.11 20.75 -40.66
CA VAL A 91 -24.98 21.75 -40.03
C VAL A 91 -24.84 23.11 -40.72
N GLY A 92 -23.62 23.52 -41.09
CA GLY A 92 -23.38 24.72 -41.89
C GLY A 92 -24.14 24.68 -43.23
N LYS A 93 -24.01 23.59 -43.98
CA LYS A 93 -24.73 23.39 -45.26
C LYS A 93 -26.25 23.41 -45.09
N MET A 94 -26.78 22.83 -44.00
CA MET A 94 -28.23 22.87 -43.71
C MET A 94 -28.70 24.29 -43.39
N LEU A 95 -27.90 25.07 -42.64
CA LEU A 95 -28.20 26.47 -42.36
C LEU A 95 -28.14 27.32 -43.63
N ASP A 96 -27.16 27.12 -44.49
CA ASP A 96 -27.06 27.83 -45.78
C ASP A 96 -28.20 27.44 -46.73
N ALA A 97 -28.57 26.15 -46.80
CA ALA A 97 -29.73 25.69 -47.56
C ALA A 97 -31.04 26.30 -47.05
N SER A 98 -31.20 26.46 -45.73
CA SER A 98 -32.34 27.15 -45.12
C SER A 98 -32.36 28.65 -45.41
N ARG A 99 -31.20 29.29 -45.52
CA ARG A 99 -31.10 30.70 -45.95
C ARG A 99 -31.42 30.88 -47.43
N ILE A 100 -31.00 29.94 -48.28
CA ILE A 100 -31.32 29.95 -49.71
C ILE A 100 -32.82 29.70 -49.94
N HIS A 101 -33.44 28.79 -49.17
CA HIS A 101 -34.91 28.62 -49.15
C HIS A 101 -35.67 29.76 -48.44
N GLY A 102 -34.97 30.66 -47.75
CA GLY A 102 -35.57 31.84 -47.12
C GLY A 102 -35.61 33.08 -48.03
N VAL A 103 -35.11 32.99 -49.26
CA VAL A 103 -35.08 34.11 -50.22
C VAL A 103 -36.14 33.97 -51.32
N ASP A 104 -36.74 32.80 -51.49
CA ASP A 104 -37.86 32.62 -52.42
C ASP A 104 -39.04 31.93 -51.72
N GLN A 105 -40.17 32.65 -51.72
CA GLN A 105 -41.56 32.23 -51.50
C GLN A 105 -42.20 32.62 -50.15
N ASP A 106 -43.08 33.62 -50.29
CA ASP A 106 -44.31 33.80 -49.51
C ASP A 106 -45.02 32.46 -49.27
N HIS A 107 -45.06 32.00 -48.01
CA HIS A 107 -46.25 31.53 -47.27
C HIS A 107 -45.86 30.63 -46.08
N ASP A 108 -46.47 30.93 -44.94
CA ASP A 108 -46.71 30.10 -43.75
C ASP A 108 -45.48 29.56 -43.00
N GLY A 109 -44.74 30.49 -42.39
CA GLY A 109 -43.70 30.19 -41.41
C GLY A 109 -44.26 29.56 -40.13
N PHE A 110 -43.73 28.39 -39.78
CA PHE A 110 -43.95 27.69 -38.51
C PHE A 110 -43.60 28.61 -37.33
N ASP A 111 -44.62 29.05 -36.58
CA ASP A 111 -44.43 29.96 -35.44
C ASP A 111 -43.84 29.20 -34.24
N LEU A 112 -42.51 29.20 -34.19
CA LEU A 112 -41.71 28.61 -33.12
C LEU A 112 -42.13 29.13 -31.74
N SER A 113 -42.66 30.35 -31.66
CA SER A 113 -43.19 30.97 -30.44
C SER A 113 -44.40 30.23 -29.90
N GLN A 114 -45.31 29.83 -30.80
CA GLN A 114 -46.52 29.10 -30.47
C GLN A 114 -46.20 27.64 -30.09
N PHE A 115 -45.23 27.02 -30.76
CA PHE A 115 -44.75 25.67 -30.42
C PHE A 115 -44.08 25.60 -29.03
N ILE A 116 -43.25 26.59 -28.69
CA ILE A 116 -42.61 26.70 -27.37
C ILE A 116 -43.67 26.95 -26.27
N ALA A 117 -44.74 27.68 -26.57
CA ALA A 117 -45.85 27.89 -25.64
C ALA A 117 -46.59 26.57 -25.35
N THR A 118 -46.92 25.78 -26.38
CA THR A 118 -47.56 24.47 -26.22
C THR A 118 -46.71 23.48 -25.43
N LEU A 119 -45.38 23.43 -25.66
CA LEU A 119 -44.48 22.55 -24.90
C LEU A 119 -44.39 22.95 -23.42
N ARG A 120 -44.44 24.25 -23.10
CA ARG A 120 -44.45 24.72 -21.71
C ARG A 120 -45.73 24.34 -20.98
N GLU A 121 -46.86 24.45 -21.66
CA GLU A 121 -48.17 24.07 -21.11
C GLU A 121 -48.25 22.55 -20.87
N GLU A 122 -47.71 21.74 -21.79
CA GLU A 122 -47.68 20.28 -21.69
C GLU A 122 -46.76 19.78 -20.56
N VAL A 123 -45.65 20.47 -20.29
CA VAL A 123 -44.74 20.17 -19.16
C VAL A 123 -45.35 20.55 -17.80
N LEU A 124 -46.14 21.62 -17.74
CA LEU A 124 -46.86 22.02 -16.52
C LEU A 124 -47.98 21.02 -16.19
N LEU A 125 -48.75 20.60 -17.20
CA LEU A 125 -49.80 19.57 -17.05
C LEU A 125 -49.22 18.20 -16.67
N SER A 126 -47.99 17.90 -17.10
CA SER A 126 -47.27 16.67 -16.72
C SER A 126 -46.73 16.69 -15.28
N ARG A 127 -46.49 17.88 -14.71
CA ARG A 127 -46.10 18.05 -13.30
C ARG A 127 -47.29 17.93 -12.36
N GLU A 128 -48.47 18.41 -12.74
CA GLU A 128 -49.69 18.29 -11.95
C GLU A 128 -50.18 16.82 -11.85
N LYS A 129 -49.89 15.98 -12.84
CA LYS A 129 -50.22 14.53 -12.83
C LYS A 129 -49.27 13.64 -12.00
N ARG A 130 -48.22 14.20 -11.38
CA ARG A 130 -47.31 13.45 -10.47
C ARG A 130 -47.37 13.94 -9.02
N GLY A 131 -48.50 14.51 -8.59
CA GLY A 131 -48.73 14.88 -7.20
C GLY A 131 -49.42 13.77 -6.40
N ALA A 132 -48.65 12.97 -5.65
CA ALA A 132 -49.16 12.19 -4.53
C ALA A 132 -48.25 12.36 -3.30
N SER A 133 -48.71 13.25 -2.41
CA SER A 133 -48.62 13.23 -0.94
C SER A 133 -47.32 12.79 -0.26
N VAL A 134 -46.66 13.76 0.39
CA VAL A 134 -46.09 13.56 1.74
C VAL A 134 -46.44 14.78 2.59
N ALA A 135 -47.09 14.53 3.73
CA ALA A 135 -47.50 15.53 4.71
C ALA A 135 -46.29 16.18 5.43
N PRO A 136 -46.45 17.39 6.00
CA PRO A 136 -45.35 18.16 6.55
C PRO A 136 -45.03 17.74 7.99
N LEU A 137 -43.74 17.61 8.31
CA LEU A 137 -43.23 17.60 9.68
C LEU A 137 -42.52 18.92 9.98
N PRO A 138 -42.56 19.37 11.25
CA PRO A 138 -42.52 20.78 11.59
C PRO A 138 -41.13 21.38 11.46
N GLN A 139 -41.10 22.64 11.02
CA GLN A 139 -39.96 23.52 11.24
C GLN A 139 -39.75 23.69 12.75
N MET A 140 -38.50 23.58 13.22
CA MET A 140 -37.91 24.60 14.10
C MET A 140 -36.39 24.42 14.26
N SER A 141 -35.70 25.40 13.69
CA SER A 141 -34.49 26.10 14.15
C SER A 141 -33.46 25.35 15.00
N ALA A 142 -32.35 25.03 14.35
CA ALA A 142 -31.06 25.57 14.75
C ALA A 142 -30.26 25.88 13.48
N ASN A 143 -29.76 27.11 13.35
CA ASN A 143 -28.72 27.49 12.39
C ASN A 143 -27.47 26.66 12.68
N THR A 144 -27.48 25.41 12.30
CA THR A 144 -26.28 24.59 12.25
C THR A 144 -25.73 24.77 10.85
N VAL A 145 -24.45 25.12 10.78
CA VAL A 145 -23.67 25.10 9.53
C VAL A 145 -23.91 23.79 8.78
N ALA A 146 -24.18 22.69 9.49
CA ALA A 146 -24.58 21.39 8.95
C ALA A 146 -25.92 21.41 8.17
N GLY A 147 -26.97 22.07 8.66
CA GLY A 147 -28.25 22.16 7.94
C GLY A 147 -28.13 22.99 6.65
N VAL A 148 -27.41 24.10 6.73
CA VAL A 148 -27.10 24.93 5.54
C VAL A 148 -26.18 24.18 4.58
N ALA A 149 -25.21 23.41 5.07
CA ALA A 149 -24.34 22.58 4.24
C ALA A 149 -25.12 21.47 3.54
N GLU A 150 -26.01 20.75 4.22
CA GLU A 150 -26.87 19.73 3.59
C GLU A 150 -27.83 20.35 2.56
N GLU A 151 -28.39 21.52 2.84
CA GLU A 151 -29.21 22.25 1.86
C GLU A 151 -28.38 22.65 0.62
N LEU A 152 -27.19 23.24 0.81
CA LEU A 152 -26.28 23.59 -0.28
C LEU A 152 -25.79 22.34 -1.04
N LYS A 153 -25.57 21.21 -0.35
CA LYS A 153 -25.24 19.91 -0.96
C LYS A 153 -26.38 19.43 -1.85
N SER A 154 -27.61 19.45 -1.34
CA SER A 154 -28.81 19.02 -2.08
C SER A 154 -29.08 19.89 -3.31
N GLN A 155 -28.68 21.17 -3.25
CA GLN A 155 -28.71 22.11 -4.36
C GLN A 155 -27.52 21.96 -5.33
N GLY A 156 -26.58 21.03 -5.08
CA GLY A 156 -25.38 20.83 -5.89
C GLY A 156 -24.32 21.93 -5.74
N ARG A 157 -24.46 22.82 -4.75
CA ARG A 157 -23.60 24.00 -4.53
C ARG A 157 -22.34 23.73 -3.72
N LEU A 158 -22.20 22.52 -3.14
CA LEU A 158 -20.95 22.04 -2.53
C LEU A 158 -20.11 21.20 -3.50
N GLN A 159 -20.40 21.25 -4.80
CA GLN A 159 -19.53 20.67 -5.82
C GLN A 159 -18.46 21.68 -6.21
N VAL A 160 -17.26 21.21 -6.56
CA VAL A 160 -16.23 22.09 -7.10
C VAL A 160 -16.66 22.58 -8.48
N THR A 161 -17.06 23.84 -8.59
CA THR A 161 -17.53 24.40 -9.86
C THR A 161 -16.35 24.63 -10.82
N ALA A 162 -16.65 24.86 -12.10
CA ALA A 162 -15.61 25.23 -13.07
C ALA A 162 -14.88 26.54 -12.67
N SER A 163 -15.56 27.45 -11.98
CA SER A 163 -14.99 28.69 -11.45
C SER A 163 -14.08 28.43 -10.25
N ASP A 164 -14.49 27.55 -9.33
CA ASP A 164 -13.66 27.15 -8.19
C ASP A 164 -12.43 26.37 -8.65
N LEU A 165 -12.57 25.55 -9.69
CA LEU A 165 -11.43 24.89 -10.29
C LEU A 165 -10.48 25.90 -10.95
N ALA A 166 -11.00 26.87 -11.69
CA ALA A 166 -10.17 27.90 -12.33
C ALA A 166 -9.45 28.79 -11.31
N SER A 167 -10.05 29.07 -10.15
CA SER A 167 -9.37 29.77 -9.07
C SER A 167 -8.31 28.90 -8.39
N LEU A 168 -8.59 27.60 -8.20
CA LEU A 168 -7.62 26.63 -7.68
C LEU A 168 -6.44 26.41 -8.63
N THR A 169 -6.65 26.38 -9.95
CA THR A 169 -5.57 26.17 -10.93
C THR A 169 -4.84 27.46 -11.28
N GLY A 170 -5.54 28.60 -11.31
CA GLY A 170 -4.95 29.90 -11.65
C GLY A 170 -4.05 30.48 -10.56
N ALA A 171 -4.19 30.02 -9.31
CA ALA A 171 -3.37 30.44 -8.17
C ALA A 171 -2.11 29.58 -7.96
N THR A 172 -1.83 28.62 -8.85
CA THR A 172 -0.87 27.54 -8.59
C THR A 172 0.08 27.29 -9.75
N ASP A 173 1.37 27.15 -9.43
CA ASP A 173 2.41 26.81 -10.41
C ASP A 173 2.44 25.30 -10.66
N PHE A 174 1.89 24.85 -11.79
CA PHE A 174 2.03 23.46 -12.25
C PHE A 174 3.31 23.28 -13.08
N PRO A 175 4.07 22.19 -12.87
CA PRO A 175 5.21 21.81 -13.70
C PRO A 175 4.91 21.66 -15.20
N GLY A 176 3.65 21.35 -15.56
CA GLY A 176 3.23 21.26 -16.95
C GLY A 176 1.71 21.12 -17.15
N ARG A 177 1.24 21.37 -18.37
CA ARG A 177 -0.19 21.32 -18.76
C ARG A 177 -0.85 19.95 -18.52
N SER A 178 -0.10 18.87 -18.63
CA SER A 178 -0.60 17.52 -18.37
C SER A 178 -0.97 17.32 -16.89
N GLU A 179 -0.21 17.90 -15.96
CA GLU A 179 -0.51 17.81 -14.54
C GLU A 179 -1.68 18.71 -14.15
N GLU A 180 -1.77 19.90 -14.73
CA GLU A 180 -2.90 20.82 -14.55
C GLU A 180 -4.22 20.19 -15.04
N THR A 181 -4.20 19.55 -16.22
CA THR A 181 -5.37 18.86 -16.77
C THR A 181 -5.76 17.63 -15.95
N LEU A 182 -4.78 16.83 -15.50
CA LEU A 182 -5.02 15.69 -14.61
C LEU A 182 -5.56 16.13 -13.26
N PHE A 183 -5.04 17.23 -12.69
CA PHE A 183 -5.53 17.83 -11.47
C PHE A 183 -7.00 18.24 -11.63
N GLY A 184 -7.31 19.03 -12.66
CA GLY A 184 -8.67 19.50 -12.91
C GLY A 184 -9.67 18.38 -13.19
N PHE A 185 -9.26 17.37 -13.95
CA PHE A 185 -10.06 16.16 -14.17
C PHE A 185 -10.33 15.41 -12.85
N SER A 186 -9.30 15.22 -12.02
CA SER A 186 -9.44 14.49 -10.75
C SER A 186 -10.35 15.22 -9.77
N VAL A 187 -10.21 16.54 -9.65
CA VAL A 187 -11.07 17.37 -8.79
C VAL A 187 -12.56 17.23 -9.19
N ARG A 188 -12.87 17.16 -10.48
CA ARG A 188 -14.24 16.91 -10.95
C ARG A 188 -14.70 15.47 -10.68
N GLU A 189 -13.81 14.50 -10.87
CA GLU A 189 -14.07 13.07 -10.67
C GLU A 189 -14.34 12.74 -9.18
N LEU A 190 -13.94 13.60 -8.23
CA LEU A 190 -14.34 13.49 -6.81
C LEU A 190 -15.85 13.54 -6.58
N SER A 191 -16.63 14.12 -7.51
CA SER A 191 -18.10 14.17 -7.44
C SER A 191 -18.78 13.16 -8.37
N ALA A 192 -18.03 12.19 -8.93
CA ALA A 192 -18.57 11.19 -9.83
C ALA A 192 -19.56 10.25 -9.10
N LEU A 193 -20.59 9.79 -9.83
CA LEU A 193 -21.53 8.79 -9.32
C LEU A 193 -20.84 7.46 -9.01
N ASP A 194 -19.88 7.06 -9.84
CA ASP A 194 -19.08 5.86 -9.65
C ASP A 194 -18.16 6.01 -8.43
N THR A 195 -18.29 5.09 -7.47
CA THR A 195 -17.45 5.03 -6.26
C THR A 195 -16.00 4.79 -6.62
N SER A 196 -15.72 3.96 -7.62
CA SER A 196 -14.36 3.64 -8.05
C SER A 196 -13.68 4.85 -8.68
N ALA A 197 -14.44 5.69 -9.39
CA ALA A 197 -13.97 6.96 -9.94
C ALA A 197 -13.54 7.93 -8.83
N ARG A 198 -14.36 8.07 -7.77
CA ARG A 198 -14.00 8.93 -6.63
C ARG A 198 -12.75 8.46 -5.89
N VAL A 199 -12.58 7.13 -5.72
CA VAL A 199 -11.34 6.56 -5.15
C VAL A 199 -10.14 6.91 -6.03
N ARG A 200 -10.19 6.61 -7.33
CA ARG A 200 -9.09 6.92 -8.27
C ARG A 200 -8.77 8.41 -8.30
N ALA A 201 -9.79 9.26 -8.20
CA ALA A 201 -9.61 10.71 -8.13
C ALA A 201 -8.81 11.13 -6.89
N ALA A 202 -9.16 10.61 -5.71
CA ALA A 202 -8.43 10.87 -4.47
C ALA A 202 -6.98 10.38 -4.54
N GLU A 203 -6.77 9.15 -5.03
CA GLU A 203 -5.43 8.56 -5.21
C GLU A 203 -4.58 9.38 -6.20
N ARG A 204 -5.19 9.85 -7.30
CA ARG A 204 -4.50 10.67 -8.30
C ARG A 204 -4.10 12.03 -7.72
N LEU A 205 -4.98 12.67 -6.95
CA LEU A 205 -4.67 13.93 -6.27
C LEU A 205 -3.55 13.75 -5.23
N GLU A 206 -3.56 12.63 -4.48
CA GLU A 206 -2.47 12.27 -3.58
C GLU A 206 -1.15 12.08 -4.34
N ALA A 207 -1.17 11.37 -5.47
CA ALA A 207 0.02 11.12 -6.28
C ALA A 207 0.61 12.40 -6.91
N LEU A 208 -0.25 13.34 -7.30
CA LEU A 208 0.16 14.67 -7.80
C LEU A 208 0.83 15.52 -6.70
N ARG A 209 0.59 15.21 -5.42
CA ARG A 209 1.18 15.91 -4.27
C ARG A 209 0.96 17.42 -4.26
N HIS A 210 -0.13 17.88 -4.87
CA HIS A 210 -0.42 19.29 -5.00
C HIS A 210 -1.35 19.78 -3.86
N PRO A 211 -0.91 20.69 -2.98
CA PRO A 211 -1.67 21.09 -1.78
C PRO A 211 -2.99 21.79 -2.10
N ALA A 212 -3.13 22.39 -3.29
CA ALA A 212 -4.40 23.00 -3.73
C ALA A 212 -5.56 21.99 -3.87
N ALA A 213 -5.30 20.68 -3.83
CA ALA A 213 -6.35 19.68 -3.76
C ALA A 213 -7.05 19.63 -2.39
N ALA A 214 -6.42 20.14 -1.32
CA ALA A 214 -6.91 19.97 0.05
C ALA A 214 -8.35 20.48 0.27
N PRO A 215 -8.77 21.67 -0.21
CA PRO A 215 -10.15 22.12 -0.06
C PRO A 215 -11.17 21.23 -0.80
N ALA A 216 -10.81 20.77 -2.01
CA ALA A 216 -11.66 19.88 -2.80
C ALA A 216 -11.83 18.51 -2.11
N LEU A 217 -10.73 17.95 -1.59
CA LEU A 217 -10.75 16.70 -0.81
C LEU A 217 -11.54 16.83 0.49
N ALA A 218 -11.41 17.95 1.20
CA ALA A 218 -12.17 18.22 2.41
C ALA A 218 -13.67 18.30 2.13
N THR A 219 -14.05 18.99 1.05
CA THR A 219 -15.46 19.11 0.62
C THR A 219 -16.02 17.76 0.21
N ALA A 220 -15.26 16.98 -0.58
CA ALA A 220 -15.66 15.62 -0.97
C ALA A 220 -15.82 14.72 0.26
N LEU A 221 -14.90 14.80 1.23
CA LEU A 221 -14.96 13.98 2.45
C LEU A 221 -16.18 14.31 3.31
N HIS A 222 -16.56 15.59 3.42
CA HIS A 222 -17.75 16.00 4.15
C HIS A 222 -19.04 15.42 3.55
N GLY A 223 -19.09 15.30 2.21
CA GLY A 223 -20.25 14.79 1.50
C GLY A 223 -20.33 13.26 1.39
N GLU A 224 -19.23 12.55 1.66
CA GLU A 224 -19.07 11.14 1.33
C GLU A 224 -19.69 10.20 2.37
N THR A 225 -20.37 9.17 1.88
CA THR A 225 -21.02 8.13 2.70
C THR A 225 -20.37 6.76 2.54
N GLU A 226 -19.69 6.52 1.42
CA GLU A 226 -19.06 5.25 1.10
C GLU A 226 -17.70 5.11 1.81
N GLY A 227 -17.58 4.11 2.69
CA GLY A 227 -16.39 3.94 3.53
C GLY A 227 -15.09 3.78 2.74
N ALA A 228 -15.11 3.08 1.61
CA ALA A 228 -13.93 2.92 0.74
C ALA A 228 -13.43 4.27 0.20
N VAL A 229 -14.36 5.16 -0.18
CA VAL A 229 -14.03 6.49 -0.69
C VAL A 229 -13.56 7.38 0.46
N GLN A 230 -14.20 7.33 1.63
CA GLN A 230 -13.75 8.06 2.82
C GLN A 230 -12.30 7.72 3.18
N ILE A 231 -11.90 6.44 3.12
CA ILE A 231 -10.53 6.01 3.41
C ILE A 231 -9.53 6.62 2.41
N ALA A 232 -9.85 6.61 1.11
CA ALA A 232 -9.01 7.20 0.07
C ALA A 232 -8.88 8.73 0.24
N LEU A 233 -10.00 9.40 0.50
CA LEU A 233 -10.05 10.84 0.77
C LEU A 233 -9.26 11.23 2.02
N LEU A 234 -9.35 10.45 3.10
CA LEU A 234 -8.59 10.64 4.33
C LEU A 234 -7.08 10.50 4.09
N SER A 235 -6.67 9.49 3.31
CA SER A 235 -5.27 9.30 2.91
C SER A 235 -4.75 10.54 2.17
N ALA A 236 -5.45 10.93 1.10
CA ALA A 236 -5.08 12.08 0.29
C ALA A 236 -5.08 13.38 1.09
N LEU A 237 -6.14 13.67 1.85
CA LEU A 237 -6.25 14.90 2.63
C LEU A 237 -5.13 15.00 3.67
N SER A 238 -4.82 13.92 4.38
CA SER A 238 -3.72 13.91 5.37
C SER A 238 -2.32 14.03 4.75
N SER A 239 -2.17 13.70 3.46
CA SER A 239 -0.92 13.88 2.70
C SER A 239 -0.74 15.31 2.19
N LEU A 240 -1.83 16.03 1.93
CA LEU A 240 -1.81 17.31 1.20
C LEU A 240 -2.17 18.52 2.07
N ALA A 241 -2.94 18.32 3.15
CA ALA A 241 -3.39 19.38 4.04
C ALA A 241 -2.49 19.56 5.26
N LYS A 242 -2.74 20.65 5.99
CA LYS A 242 -2.14 20.96 7.30
C LYS A 242 -3.15 20.73 8.43
N ALA A 243 -2.78 21.09 9.66
CA ALA A 243 -3.61 20.94 10.84
C ALA A 243 -5.03 21.56 10.74
N GLU A 244 -5.25 22.52 9.84
CA GLU A 244 -6.58 23.09 9.55
C GLU A 244 -7.62 22.07 9.05
N ALA A 245 -7.18 20.91 8.54
CA ALA A 245 -8.07 19.82 8.13
C ALA A 245 -8.56 18.94 9.30
N VAL A 246 -8.02 19.11 10.52
CA VAL A 246 -8.41 18.32 11.70
C VAL A 246 -9.92 18.35 11.98
N PRO A 247 -10.63 19.50 11.92
CA PRO A 247 -12.08 19.54 12.15
C PRO A 247 -12.90 18.74 11.13
N VAL A 248 -12.38 18.55 9.91
CA VAL A 248 -13.04 17.76 8.86
C VAL A 248 -12.85 16.26 9.10
N VAL A 249 -11.68 15.87 9.62
CA VAL A 249 -11.34 14.46 9.87
C VAL A 249 -11.87 13.95 11.20
N ALA A 250 -11.86 14.77 12.26
CA ALA A 250 -12.18 14.35 13.62
C ALA A 250 -13.57 13.67 13.78
N PRO A 251 -14.65 14.11 13.11
CA PRO A 251 -15.94 13.44 13.19
C PRO A 251 -15.92 11.98 12.71
N LEU A 252 -15.00 11.60 11.83
CA LEU A 252 -14.91 10.23 11.31
C LEU A 252 -14.30 9.23 12.31
N LEU A 253 -13.81 9.70 13.46
CA LEU A 253 -13.43 8.83 14.58
C LEU A 253 -14.62 8.09 15.20
N THR A 254 -15.87 8.52 14.95
CA THR A 254 -17.08 7.85 15.43
C THR A 254 -17.84 7.14 14.30
N SER A 255 -17.21 6.98 13.12
CA SER A 255 -17.81 6.28 11.99
C SER A 255 -18.23 4.85 12.37
N PRO A 256 -19.37 4.34 11.86
CA PRO A 256 -19.80 2.96 12.10
C PRO A 256 -18.77 1.94 11.56
N ALA A 257 -18.06 2.27 10.48
CA ALA A 257 -17.06 1.41 9.87
C ALA A 257 -15.71 1.51 10.62
N PRO A 258 -15.18 0.41 11.20
CA PRO A 258 -13.91 0.44 11.92
C PRO A 258 -12.72 0.81 11.04
N GLU A 259 -12.74 0.46 9.75
CA GLU A 259 -11.70 0.81 8.78
C GLU A 259 -11.62 2.33 8.56
N VAL A 260 -12.77 3.02 8.56
CA VAL A 260 -12.84 4.48 8.47
C VAL A 260 -12.32 5.12 9.75
N ARG A 261 -12.71 4.61 10.93
CA ARG A 261 -12.15 5.10 12.21
C ARG A 261 -10.63 4.97 12.26
N ILE A 262 -10.10 3.84 11.79
CA ILE A 262 -8.66 3.60 11.65
C ILE A 262 -8.01 4.61 10.69
N ALA A 263 -8.61 4.88 9.54
CA ALA A 263 -8.09 5.84 8.57
C ALA A 263 -8.10 7.27 9.15
N ALA A 264 -9.18 7.65 9.82
CA ALA A 264 -9.32 8.95 10.48
C ALA A 264 -8.26 9.14 11.58
N LEU A 265 -8.04 8.12 12.41
CA LEU A 265 -6.99 8.15 13.43
C LEU A 265 -5.59 8.36 12.83
N LYS A 266 -5.26 7.64 11.74
CA LYS A 266 -3.98 7.84 11.04
C LYS A 266 -3.86 9.25 10.47
N ALA A 267 -4.93 9.76 9.87
CA ALA A 267 -4.97 11.08 9.27
C ALA A 267 -4.75 12.17 10.33
N LEU A 268 -5.42 12.10 11.48
CA LEU A 268 -5.26 13.07 12.57
C LEU A 268 -3.83 13.10 13.12
N ILE A 269 -3.23 11.95 13.38
CA ILE A 269 -1.85 11.87 13.88
C ILE A 269 -0.85 12.45 12.87
N LYS A 270 -1.12 12.30 11.57
CA LYS A 270 -0.28 12.86 10.52
C LYS A 270 -0.46 14.37 10.37
N LEU A 271 -1.68 14.87 10.50
CA LEU A 271 -2.02 16.30 10.39
C LEU A 271 -1.55 17.10 11.60
N ASP A 272 -1.72 16.53 12.80
CA ASP A 272 -1.26 17.11 14.06
C ASP A 272 -0.66 16.03 14.98
N PRO A 273 0.64 15.73 14.81
CA PRO A 273 1.34 14.78 15.67
C PRO A 273 1.35 15.19 17.16
N SER A 274 1.22 16.49 17.46
CA SER A 274 1.26 16.99 18.84
C SER A 274 -0.02 16.64 19.62
N ALA A 275 -1.16 16.54 18.92
CA ALA A 275 -2.45 16.11 19.44
C ALA A 275 -2.68 14.58 19.33
N ALA A 276 -1.66 13.80 18.97
CA ALA A 276 -1.80 12.35 18.80
C ALA A 276 -2.24 11.63 20.09
N GLY A 277 -1.76 12.07 21.25
CA GLY A 277 -2.00 11.42 22.55
C GLY A 277 -3.49 11.23 22.88
N PRO A 278 -4.31 12.30 22.93
CA PRO A 278 -5.75 12.20 23.18
C PRO A 278 -6.49 11.30 22.17
N HIS A 279 -6.18 11.40 20.88
CA HIS A 279 -6.83 10.56 19.86
C HIS A 279 -6.48 9.08 20.03
N LEU A 280 -5.22 8.77 20.35
CA LEU A 280 -4.79 7.41 20.64
C LEU A 280 -5.41 6.88 21.93
N ALA A 281 -5.58 7.71 22.96
CA ALA A 281 -6.21 7.33 24.23
C ALA A 281 -7.68 6.97 24.09
N ALA A 282 -8.41 7.65 23.20
CA ALA A 282 -9.77 7.28 22.86
C ALA A 282 -9.80 5.97 22.06
N ALA A 283 -8.93 5.85 21.04
CA ALA A 283 -8.92 4.69 20.15
C ALA A 283 -8.44 3.38 20.80
N THR A 284 -7.62 3.44 21.86
CA THR A 284 -7.28 2.25 22.67
C THR A 284 -8.47 1.69 23.46
N LYS A 285 -9.58 2.43 23.55
CA LYS A 285 -10.82 2.01 24.23
C LYS A 285 -11.96 1.69 23.25
N ASP A 286 -11.66 1.66 21.95
CA ASP A 286 -12.65 1.38 20.91
C ASP A 286 -13.26 -0.03 21.08
N PRO A 287 -14.57 -0.23 20.85
CA PRO A 287 -15.19 -1.55 20.92
C PRO A 287 -14.57 -2.55 19.94
N ASP A 288 -14.12 -2.07 18.78
CA ASP A 288 -13.51 -2.92 17.75
C ASP A 288 -12.02 -3.18 18.02
N LYS A 289 -11.64 -4.46 18.01
CA LYS A 289 -10.26 -4.89 18.29
C LYS A 289 -9.25 -4.41 17.24
N ALA A 290 -9.66 -4.25 15.97
CA ALA A 290 -8.75 -3.79 14.92
C ALA A 290 -8.40 -2.31 15.12
N VAL A 291 -9.36 -1.49 15.58
CA VAL A 291 -9.12 -0.09 15.95
C VAL A 291 -8.17 -0.02 17.15
N ARG A 292 -8.44 -0.77 18.23
CA ARG A 292 -7.56 -0.81 19.41
C ARG A 292 -6.15 -1.25 19.05
N ARG A 293 -6.01 -2.33 18.28
CA ARG A 293 -4.71 -2.82 17.79
C ARG A 293 -3.98 -1.76 16.98
N ARG A 294 -4.68 -1.05 16.10
CA ARG A 294 -4.06 0.01 15.30
C ARG A 294 -3.64 1.20 16.15
N ALA A 295 -4.43 1.57 17.15
CA ALA A 295 -4.08 2.61 18.12
C ALA A 295 -2.81 2.23 18.89
N SER A 296 -2.72 1.01 19.43
CA SER A 296 -1.52 0.54 20.13
C SER A 296 -0.28 0.48 19.23
N LEU A 297 -0.45 0.14 17.94
CA LEU A 297 0.65 0.16 16.98
C LEU A 297 1.16 1.59 16.73
N LEU A 298 0.24 2.55 16.55
CA LEU A 298 0.59 3.95 16.33
C LEU A 298 1.21 4.59 17.59
N ALA A 299 0.79 4.15 18.79
CA ALA A 299 1.36 4.57 20.06
C ALA A 299 2.84 4.16 20.26
N LEU A 300 3.39 3.25 19.44
CA LEU A 300 4.82 2.93 19.47
C LEU A 300 5.72 4.11 19.06
N GLY A 301 5.17 5.08 18.32
CA GLY A 301 5.86 6.32 18.00
C GLY A 301 5.89 7.32 19.16
N LEU A 302 5.13 7.10 20.24
CA LEU A 302 5.10 7.97 21.40
C LEU A 302 6.24 7.64 22.37
N SER A 303 6.58 8.61 23.21
CA SER A 303 7.63 8.49 24.22
C SER A 303 7.20 9.10 25.55
N GLY A 304 7.91 8.76 26.63
CA GLY A 304 7.69 9.34 27.95
C GLY A 304 6.30 9.05 28.53
N ARG A 305 5.69 10.07 29.16
CA ARG A 305 4.46 9.92 29.94
C ARG A 305 3.26 9.42 29.13
N GLN A 306 3.07 9.92 27.90
CA GLN A 306 1.94 9.53 27.06
C GLN A 306 2.01 8.05 26.67
N ALA A 307 3.21 7.56 26.30
CA ALA A 307 3.43 6.14 26.04
C ALA A 307 3.15 5.28 27.28
N LEU A 308 3.59 5.74 28.46
CA LEU A 308 3.35 5.03 29.72
C LEU A 308 1.86 4.90 30.03
N GLU A 309 1.09 5.98 29.92
CA GLU A 309 -0.36 5.99 30.19
C GLU A 309 -1.12 5.10 29.21
N LEU A 310 -0.86 5.22 27.91
CA LEU A 310 -1.50 4.39 26.88
C LEU A 310 -1.13 2.92 26.99
N GLY A 311 0.14 2.62 27.24
CA GLY A 311 0.61 1.26 27.44
C GLY A 311 -0.02 0.62 28.68
N ARG A 312 -0.21 1.38 29.77
CA ARG A 312 -0.88 0.91 30.99
C ARG A 312 -2.34 0.56 30.74
N ASP A 313 -3.06 1.34 29.94
CA ASP A 313 -4.46 1.07 29.62
C ASP A 313 -4.58 -0.19 28.74
N ALA A 314 -3.69 -0.38 27.76
CA ALA A 314 -3.78 -1.46 26.79
C ALA A 314 -3.15 -2.80 27.23
N ILE A 315 -2.31 -2.83 28.27
CA ILE A 315 -1.59 -4.06 28.69
C ILE A 315 -2.53 -5.16 29.23
N ARG A 316 -3.78 -4.82 29.55
CA ARG A 316 -4.82 -5.73 30.04
C ARG A 316 -5.95 -5.97 29.05
N ASP A 317 -5.76 -5.62 27.77
CA ASP A 317 -6.77 -5.83 26.75
C ASP A 317 -7.15 -7.31 26.61
N VAL A 318 -8.39 -7.57 26.21
CA VAL A 318 -8.87 -8.94 25.91
C VAL A 318 -8.10 -9.56 24.74
N ASP A 319 -7.67 -8.75 23.77
CA ASP A 319 -6.95 -9.19 22.59
C ASP A 319 -5.43 -9.26 22.83
N ALA A 320 -4.83 -10.41 22.52
CA ALA A 320 -3.41 -10.65 22.77
C ALA A 320 -2.49 -9.81 21.88
N ASP A 321 -2.89 -9.43 20.66
CA ASP A 321 -2.08 -8.55 19.81
C ASP A 321 -2.03 -7.14 20.41
N VAL A 322 -3.15 -6.66 20.97
CA VAL A 322 -3.21 -5.38 21.69
C VAL A 322 -2.31 -5.41 22.93
N ARG A 323 -2.40 -6.45 23.77
CA ARG A 323 -1.51 -6.61 24.94
C ARG A 323 -0.03 -6.66 24.56
N ALA A 324 0.31 -7.37 23.48
CA ALA A 324 1.70 -7.46 23.01
C ALA A 324 2.22 -6.09 22.55
N LEU A 325 1.42 -5.33 21.79
CA LEU A 325 1.77 -3.97 21.40
C LEU A 325 1.90 -3.05 22.61
N ALA A 326 1.00 -3.16 23.59
CA ALA A 326 1.06 -2.39 24.83
C ALA A 326 2.36 -2.65 25.60
N ALA A 327 2.84 -3.90 25.65
CA ALA A 327 4.12 -4.22 26.27
C ALA A 327 5.31 -3.55 25.54
N LEU A 328 5.24 -3.40 24.21
CA LEU A 328 6.22 -2.65 23.44
C LEU A 328 6.13 -1.15 23.69
N VAL A 329 4.92 -0.59 23.76
CA VAL A 329 4.68 0.84 24.07
C VAL A 329 5.21 1.19 25.47
N LEU A 330 4.96 0.33 26.46
CA LEU A 330 5.52 0.45 27.81
C LEU A 330 7.05 0.41 27.81
N GLY A 331 7.66 -0.39 26.93
CA GLY A 331 9.11 -0.38 26.73
C GLY A 331 9.61 0.93 26.11
N ALA A 332 8.89 1.48 25.13
CA ALA A 332 9.24 2.75 24.47
C ALA A 332 9.14 3.96 25.43
N SER A 333 8.35 3.87 26.50
CA SER A 333 8.27 4.93 27.51
C SER A 333 9.58 5.11 28.29
N ASN A 334 10.48 4.11 28.28
CA ASN A 334 11.73 4.06 29.06
C ASN A 334 11.55 4.43 30.55
N ALA A 335 10.37 4.15 31.10
CA ALA A 335 10.04 4.49 32.47
C ALA A 335 10.25 3.25 33.35
N GLU A 336 11.02 3.38 34.42
CA GLU A 336 11.14 2.31 35.42
C GLU A 336 9.77 1.93 36.01
N VAL A 337 8.84 2.89 36.07
CA VAL A 337 7.44 2.69 36.46
C VAL A 337 6.71 1.66 35.58
N ALA A 338 7.17 1.40 34.35
CA ALA A 338 6.62 0.36 33.48
C ALA A 338 7.10 -1.06 33.85
N ARG A 339 8.20 -1.19 34.59
CA ARG A 339 8.83 -2.49 34.92
C ARG A 339 7.86 -3.50 35.54
N PRO A 340 7.05 -3.15 36.56
CA PRO A 340 6.14 -4.13 37.15
C PRO A 340 5.10 -4.64 36.15
N LEU A 341 4.62 -3.77 35.25
CA LEU A 341 3.66 -4.14 34.20
C LEU A 341 4.30 -5.08 33.18
N LEU A 342 5.55 -4.82 32.78
CA LEU A 342 6.29 -5.68 31.86
C LEU A 342 6.62 -7.05 32.49
N LEU A 343 7.01 -7.07 33.76
CA LEU A 343 7.23 -8.32 34.51
C LEU A 343 5.95 -9.14 34.67
N ASP A 344 4.79 -8.49 34.77
CA ASP A 344 3.52 -9.19 34.79
C ASP A 344 3.14 -9.73 33.41
N ALA A 345 3.38 -8.97 32.34
CA ALA A 345 3.18 -9.41 30.96
C ALA A 345 4.08 -10.61 30.56
N MET A 346 5.22 -10.83 31.24
CA MET A 346 6.02 -12.05 31.09
C MET A 346 5.30 -13.32 31.56
N LYS A 347 4.22 -13.19 32.33
CA LYS A 347 3.40 -14.30 32.81
C LYS A 347 2.16 -14.54 31.94
N ASP A 348 1.98 -13.78 30.86
CA ASP A 348 0.85 -13.91 29.96
C ASP A 348 0.81 -15.31 29.30
N HIS A 349 -0.40 -15.80 29.02
CA HIS A 349 -0.61 -17.08 28.35
C HIS A 349 -0.15 -17.04 26.89
N ASP A 350 -0.27 -15.88 26.23
CA ASP A 350 0.13 -15.72 24.84
C ASP A 350 1.63 -15.46 24.73
N THR A 351 2.30 -16.30 23.93
CA THR A 351 3.75 -16.23 23.72
C THR A 351 4.19 -14.91 23.08
N ARG A 352 3.37 -14.27 22.24
CA ARG A 352 3.68 -12.97 21.61
C ARG A 352 3.76 -11.87 22.66
N VAL A 353 2.84 -11.88 23.64
CA VAL A 353 2.86 -10.92 24.76
C VAL A 353 4.12 -11.12 25.58
N ARG A 354 4.47 -12.37 25.91
CA ARG A 354 5.72 -12.68 26.62
C ARG A 354 6.96 -12.22 25.84
N ARG A 355 7.02 -12.43 24.52
CA ARG A 355 8.12 -11.94 23.67
C ARG A 355 8.24 -10.42 23.71
N ALA A 356 7.14 -9.71 23.54
CA ALA A 356 7.10 -8.26 23.59
C ALA A 356 7.57 -7.72 24.95
N ALA A 357 7.05 -8.29 26.04
CA ALA A 357 7.46 -7.95 27.40
C ALA A 357 8.95 -8.21 27.64
N SER A 358 9.45 -9.36 27.18
CA SER A 358 10.85 -9.73 27.27
C SER A 358 11.74 -8.73 26.52
N GLN A 359 11.37 -8.37 25.29
CA GLN A 359 12.11 -7.40 24.49
C GLN A 359 12.17 -6.01 25.17
N SER A 360 11.05 -5.55 25.72
CA SER A 360 10.97 -4.30 26.47
C SER A 360 11.79 -4.34 27.77
N LEU A 361 11.75 -5.46 28.51
CA LEU A 361 12.58 -5.66 29.70
C LEU A 361 14.07 -5.73 29.37
N SER A 362 14.46 -6.37 28.27
CA SER A 362 15.86 -6.43 27.86
C SER A 362 16.41 -5.03 27.61
N ARG A 363 15.63 -4.17 26.95
CA ARG A 363 15.99 -2.76 26.73
C ARG A 363 16.05 -1.97 28.02
N LEU A 364 15.07 -2.15 28.91
CA LEU A 364 14.98 -1.40 30.17
C LEU A 364 16.11 -1.79 31.14
N LEU A 365 16.48 -3.07 31.20
CA LEU A 365 17.48 -3.58 32.15
C LEU A 365 18.90 -3.60 31.59
N GLY A 366 19.07 -3.46 30.27
CA GLY A 366 20.37 -3.55 29.61
C GLY A 366 20.96 -4.97 29.56
N GLN A 367 20.14 -5.99 29.80
CA GLN A 367 20.53 -7.42 29.79
C GLN A 367 19.56 -8.21 28.91
N ASP A 368 20.05 -9.21 28.17
CA ASP A 368 19.16 -10.03 27.35
C ASP A 368 18.38 -11.03 28.21
N VAL A 369 17.06 -10.91 28.21
CA VAL A 369 16.12 -11.82 28.89
C VAL A 369 15.25 -12.61 27.91
N THR A 370 15.55 -12.59 26.62
CA THR A 370 14.75 -13.24 25.55
C THR A 370 14.60 -14.74 25.74
N SER A 371 15.60 -15.40 26.33
CA SER A 371 15.57 -16.84 26.65
C SER A 371 14.45 -17.22 27.62
N LEU A 372 13.96 -16.29 28.45
CA LEU A 372 12.93 -16.56 29.45
C LEU A 372 11.56 -16.90 28.83
N VAL A 373 11.32 -16.49 27.59
CA VAL A 373 10.05 -16.71 26.88
C VAL A 373 9.75 -18.20 26.70
N GLY A 374 10.79 -19.01 26.44
CA GLY A 374 10.69 -20.45 26.17
C GLY A 374 10.71 -21.34 27.41
N LEU A 375 10.95 -20.78 28.60
CA LEU A 375 10.93 -21.53 29.84
C LEU A 375 9.51 -21.98 30.20
N ASP A 376 9.40 -23.07 30.96
CA ASP A 376 8.14 -23.45 31.58
C ASP A 376 7.63 -22.35 32.55
N ASP A 377 6.35 -22.39 32.89
CA ASP A 377 5.72 -21.35 33.69
C ASP A 377 6.31 -21.22 35.10
N ALA A 378 6.76 -22.33 35.71
CA ALA A 378 7.31 -22.32 37.07
C ALA A 378 8.69 -21.66 37.12
N HIS A 379 9.59 -22.04 36.20
CA HIS A 379 10.91 -21.43 36.04
C HIS A 379 10.79 -19.97 35.61
N ARG A 380 9.91 -19.65 34.66
CA ARG A 380 9.69 -18.27 34.23
C ARG A 380 9.22 -17.38 35.39
N ARG A 381 8.30 -17.84 36.23
CA ARG A 381 7.86 -17.09 37.42
C ARG A 381 8.98 -16.88 38.45
N ARG A 382 9.89 -17.84 38.62
CA ARG A 382 11.10 -17.68 39.46
C ARG A 382 12.02 -16.61 38.89
N GLU A 383 12.32 -16.67 37.61
CA GLU A 383 13.17 -15.68 36.93
C GLU A 383 12.56 -14.29 36.92
N VAL A 384 11.25 -14.16 36.70
CA VAL A 384 10.54 -12.87 36.79
C VAL A 384 10.67 -12.26 38.20
N ARG A 385 10.64 -13.06 39.27
CA ARG A 385 10.89 -12.56 40.64
C ARG A 385 12.34 -12.09 40.81
N ARG A 386 13.31 -12.83 40.28
CA ARG A 386 14.74 -12.42 40.27
C ARG A 386 14.92 -11.10 39.53
N LEU A 387 14.30 -10.99 38.36
CA LEU A 387 14.28 -9.79 37.52
C LEU A 387 13.56 -8.60 38.15
N ASN A 388 12.86 -8.74 39.28
CA ASN A 388 12.30 -7.59 40.00
C ASN A 388 13.36 -6.88 40.86
N GLY A 389 14.41 -7.59 41.28
CA GLY A 389 15.47 -7.05 42.14
C GLY A 389 16.71 -6.52 41.40
N VAL A 390 16.80 -6.73 40.09
CA VAL A 390 17.96 -6.27 39.29
C VAL A 390 17.97 -4.73 39.19
N PRO A 391 19.06 -4.02 39.49
CA PRO A 391 19.09 -2.57 39.30
C PRO A 391 18.88 -2.21 37.82
N VAL A 392 18.02 -1.22 37.55
CA VAL A 392 17.85 -0.68 36.20
C VAL A 392 19.13 0.04 35.82
N GLN A 393 19.79 -0.38 34.73
CA GLN A 393 20.84 0.44 34.15
C GLN A 393 20.16 1.64 33.47
N ALA A 394 20.45 2.85 33.94
CA ALA A 394 20.03 4.06 33.26
C ALA A 394 20.47 3.95 31.78
N PRO A 395 19.59 4.24 30.82
CA PRO A 395 19.97 4.18 29.42
C PRO A 395 21.15 5.11 29.23
N LYS A 396 22.29 4.58 28.74
CA LYS A 396 23.30 5.44 28.14
C LYS A 396 22.55 6.29 27.12
N PRO A 397 22.62 7.64 27.17
CA PRO A 397 22.01 8.44 26.14
C PRO A 397 22.61 7.93 24.84
N ARG A 398 21.79 7.26 24.02
CA ARG A 398 22.14 7.11 22.62
C ARG A 398 22.27 8.55 22.17
N ALA A 399 23.49 8.94 21.79
CA ALA A 399 23.68 10.14 21.00
C ALA A 399 22.55 10.09 19.97
N LEU A 400 21.72 11.13 19.95
CA LEU A 400 20.87 11.40 18.81
C LEU A 400 21.83 11.29 17.64
N VAL A 401 21.76 10.19 16.89
CA VAL A 401 22.27 10.20 15.54
C VAL A 401 21.39 11.25 14.92
N ALA A 402 21.93 12.48 14.85
CA ALA A 402 21.32 13.55 14.10
C ALA A 402 20.87 12.90 12.79
N PRO A 403 19.62 13.12 12.34
CA PRO A 403 19.24 12.65 11.02
C PRO A 403 20.39 13.06 10.10
N ALA A 404 21.01 12.09 9.44
CA ALA A 404 22.08 12.38 8.49
C ALA A 404 21.58 13.58 7.69
N PRO A 405 22.33 14.70 7.64
CA PRO A 405 21.83 15.90 7.02
C PRO A 405 21.29 15.47 5.67
N LYS A 406 20.00 15.72 5.43
CA LYS A 406 19.42 15.49 4.10
C LYS A 406 20.44 16.08 3.16
N ALA A 407 21.04 15.25 2.31
CA ALA A 407 21.97 15.73 1.32
C ALA A 407 21.21 16.87 0.64
N VAL A 408 21.66 18.10 0.91
CA VAL A 408 21.21 19.25 0.17
C VAL A 408 21.68 18.91 -1.21
N VAL A 409 20.75 18.46 -2.05
CA VAL A 409 20.96 18.45 -3.48
C VAL A 409 21.13 19.93 -3.81
N ALA A 410 22.39 20.36 -3.83
CA ALA A 410 22.76 21.65 -4.36
C ALA A 410 22.08 21.78 -5.74
N PRO A 411 21.55 22.96 -6.09
CA PRO A 411 21.00 23.15 -7.42
C PRO A 411 22.09 22.73 -8.41
N ARG A 412 21.77 21.73 -9.23
CA ARG A 412 22.66 21.30 -10.31
C ARG A 412 22.91 22.55 -11.14
N ALA A 413 24.12 23.09 -11.05
CA ALA A 413 24.58 24.11 -11.96
C ALA A 413 24.40 23.55 -13.38
N VAL A 414 23.73 24.34 -14.22
CA VAL A 414 23.65 24.12 -15.66
C VAL A 414 25.09 24.14 -16.17
N VAL A 415 25.67 22.95 -16.32
CA VAL A 415 26.93 22.81 -17.06
C VAL A 415 26.55 22.91 -18.53
N ALA A 416 27.11 23.93 -19.16
CA ALA A 416 26.99 24.25 -20.57
C ALA A 416 27.25 23.02 -21.45
N ALA A 417 26.54 22.99 -22.58
CA ALA A 417 26.67 22.00 -23.63
C ALA A 417 28.14 21.78 -24.05
N PRO A 418 28.60 20.53 -24.20
CA PRO A 418 29.80 20.28 -24.98
C PRO A 418 29.46 20.26 -26.47
N ALA A 419 30.28 20.96 -27.25
CA ALA A 419 30.32 20.90 -28.72
C ALA A 419 30.74 19.49 -29.20
N PRO A 420 30.51 19.14 -30.48
CA PRO A 420 30.40 17.74 -30.91
C PRO A 420 31.77 17.11 -31.15
N VAL A 421 31.95 15.85 -30.73
CA VAL A 421 33.11 15.04 -31.12
C VAL A 421 32.66 13.66 -31.62
N ALA A 422 32.96 13.45 -32.89
CA ALA A 422 33.21 12.23 -33.67
C ALA A 422 32.43 10.92 -33.36
N ARG A 423 31.74 10.45 -34.40
CA ARG A 423 31.25 9.07 -34.56
C ARG A 423 32.39 8.06 -34.37
N VAL A 424 32.17 7.06 -33.51
CA VAL A 424 32.95 5.80 -33.49
C VAL A 424 31.99 4.61 -33.47
N ALA A 425 32.38 3.58 -34.20
CA ALA A 425 31.58 2.49 -34.75
C ALA A 425 30.95 1.54 -33.72
N VAL A 426 29.79 0.99 -34.12
CA VAL A 426 29.08 -0.11 -33.47
C VAL A 426 29.90 -1.39 -33.59
N VAL A 427 30.20 -2.04 -32.46
CA VAL A 427 30.68 -3.43 -32.42
C VAL A 427 29.54 -4.29 -31.86
N THR A 428 29.07 -5.23 -32.68
CA THR A 428 28.11 -6.28 -32.37
C THR A 428 28.79 -7.39 -31.56
N ALA A 429 28.20 -7.78 -30.43
CA ALA A 429 28.66 -8.92 -29.64
C ALA A 429 27.82 -10.19 -29.95
N ALA A 430 28.53 -11.30 -30.13
CA ALA A 430 28.08 -12.58 -30.66
C ALA A 430 27.32 -13.48 -29.64
N ARG A 431 26.56 -14.44 -30.18
CA ARG A 431 25.90 -15.55 -29.46
C ARG A 431 26.92 -16.62 -29.02
N PRO A 432 26.69 -17.36 -27.91
CA PRO A 432 27.45 -18.56 -27.59
C PRO A 432 26.79 -19.83 -28.16
N ASP A 433 27.63 -20.77 -28.63
CA ASP A 433 27.24 -22.09 -29.17
C ASP A 433 27.04 -23.17 -28.08
N PRO A 434 26.31 -24.28 -28.37
CA PRO A 434 25.93 -25.30 -27.40
C PRO A 434 26.88 -26.52 -27.36
N LEU A 435 26.89 -27.23 -26.22
CA LEU A 435 27.62 -28.50 -25.99
C LEU A 435 26.72 -29.73 -26.29
N PRO A 436 27.29 -30.89 -26.70
CA PRO A 436 26.54 -32.02 -27.23
C PRO A 436 26.24 -33.15 -26.22
N GLY A 437 25.15 -33.89 -26.42
CA GLY A 437 24.98 -35.28 -25.96
C GLY A 437 23.58 -35.70 -25.52
N GLY A 438 22.97 -36.66 -26.25
CA GLY A 438 21.89 -37.56 -25.76
C GLY A 438 20.50 -37.35 -26.35
N GLU A 439 20.26 -37.86 -27.55
CA GLU A 439 18.98 -37.77 -28.28
C GLU A 439 17.96 -38.82 -27.81
N ARG A 440 16.98 -38.41 -27.00
CA ARG A 440 15.58 -38.50 -27.45
C ARG A 440 15.28 -37.16 -28.07
N GLY A 441 14.96 -37.13 -29.37
CA GLY A 441 14.68 -35.86 -30.05
C GLY A 441 13.63 -35.09 -29.26
N THR A 442 13.93 -33.87 -28.83
CA THR A 442 13.04 -33.07 -27.97
C THR A 442 11.64 -32.92 -28.59
N ALA A 443 11.56 -32.99 -29.92
CA ALA A 443 10.34 -33.05 -30.70
C ALA A 443 9.48 -34.32 -30.45
N GLU A 444 10.09 -35.52 -30.40
CA GLU A 444 9.37 -36.76 -30.11
C GLU A 444 8.84 -36.77 -28.67
N LEU A 445 9.65 -36.27 -27.73
CA LEU A 445 9.27 -36.14 -26.33
C LEU A 445 8.11 -35.13 -26.16
N SER A 446 8.18 -34.00 -26.88
CA SER A 446 7.12 -32.98 -26.91
C SER A 446 5.79 -33.56 -27.45
N SER A 447 5.86 -34.35 -28.51
CA SER A 447 4.68 -35.03 -29.06
C SER A 447 4.04 -36.01 -28.06
N SER A 448 4.87 -36.70 -27.27
CA SER A 448 4.43 -37.67 -26.27
C SER A 448 3.82 -36.97 -25.04
N VAL A 449 4.41 -35.86 -24.58
CA VAL A 449 3.87 -34.99 -23.52
C VAL A 449 2.48 -34.46 -23.90
N LEU A 450 2.32 -33.96 -25.13
CA LEU A 450 1.01 -33.50 -25.61
C LEU A 450 -0.05 -34.59 -25.61
N ARG A 451 0.32 -35.83 -25.99
CA ARG A 451 -0.61 -36.96 -26.02
C ARG A 451 -1.10 -37.31 -24.61
N GLU A 452 -0.20 -37.36 -23.63
CA GLU A 452 -0.57 -37.58 -22.23
C GLU A 452 -1.44 -36.45 -21.67
N LEU A 453 -1.09 -35.20 -21.96
CA LEU A 453 -1.85 -34.05 -21.48
C LEU A 453 -3.25 -33.96 -22.10
N ARG A 454 -3.42 -34.32 -23.38
CA ARG A 454 -4.74 -34.38 -24.03
C ARG A 454 -5.66 -35.44 -23.40
N ALA A 455 -5.09 -36.55 -22.92
CA ALA A 455 -5.86 -37.58 -22.22
C ALA A 455 -6.21 -37.18 -20.76
N ALA A 456 -5.60 -36.12 -20.22
CA ALA A 456 -5.74 -35.71 -18.82
C ALA A 456 -6.70 -34.52 -18.65
N ILE A 457 -7.93 -34.81 -18.24
CA ILE A 457 -9.00 -33.80 -18.03
C ILE A 457 -8.64 -32.71 -17.00
N ARG A 458 -7.75 -33.01 -16.03
CA ARG A 458 -7.40 -32.10 -14.91
C ARG A 458 -5.95 -31.62 -14.91
N GLY A 459 -5.19 -31.86 -15.99
CA GLY A 459 -3.77 -31.53 -16.08
C GLY A 459 -2.89 -32.36 -15.15
N ARG A 460 -1.62 -32.53 -15.51
CA ARG A 460 -0.67 -33.37 -14.77
C ARG A 460 0.53 -32.56 -14.27
N PRO A 461 1.04 -32.84 -13.06
CA PRO A 461 2.30 -32.26 -12.62
C PRO A 461 3.48 -32.87 -13.36
N LEU A 462 4.61 -32.16 -13.36
CA LEU A 462 5.81 -32.56 -14.12
C LEU A 462 6.36 -33.92 -13.70
N ALA A 463 6.28 -34.27 -12.42
CA ALA A 463 6.74 -35.55 -11.90
C ALA A 463 5.91 -36.72 -12.47
N ASP A 464 4.60 -36.55 -12.55
CA ASP A 464 3.69 -37.56 -13.10
C ASP A 464 3.93 -37.74 -14.61
N LEU A 465 4.15 -36.65 -15.35
CA LEU A 465 4.51 -36.70 -16.78
C LEU A 465 5.84 -37.41 -17.02
N ALA A 466 6.86 -37.11 -16.20
CA ALA A 466 8.16 -37.78 -16.28
C ALA A 466 8.05 -39.28 -15.98
N SER A 467 7.21 -39.64 -15.00
CA SER A 467 6.96 -41.04 -14.65
C SER A 467 6.16 -41.78 -15.73
N GLY A 468 5.13 -41.18 -16.32
CA GLY A 468 4.29 -41.79 -17.36
C GLY A 468 5.03 -42.02 -18.66
N LEU A 469 5.91 -41.08 -19.03
CA LEU A 469 6.74 -41.15 -20.24
C LEU A 469 8.04 -41.94 -20.05
N ASN A 470 8.31 -42.42 -18.83
CA ASN A 470 9.57 -43.07 -18.44
C ASN A 470 10.79 -42.31 -19.00
N ALA A 471 10.87 -41.03 -18.68
CA ALA A 471 11.88 -40.10 -19.18
C ALA A 471 12.45 -39.25 -18.03
N PRO A 472 13.72 -38.84 -18.11
CA PRO A 472 14.34 -38.05 -17.05
C PRO A 472 13.65 -36.69 -16.91
N HIS A 473 13.55 -36.21 -15.67
CA HIS A 473 12.74 -35.04 -15.32
C HIS A 473 13.16 -33.78 -16.09
N ASP A 474 14.47 -33.61 -16.32
CA ASP A 474 15.03 -32.45 -17.01
C ASP A 474 14.71 -32.44 -18.51
N GLU A 475 14.57 -33.61 -19.14
CA GLU A 475 14.14 -33.70 -20.55
C GLU A 475 12.66 -33.37 -20.71
N VAL A 476 11.81 -33.87 -19.81
CA VAL A 476 10.37 -33.56 -19.83
C VAL A 476 10.12 -32.10 -19.48
N MET A 477 10.93 -31.52 -18.59
CA MET A 477 10.88 -30.09 -18.27
C MET A 477 11.21 -29.24 -19.50
N ARG A 478 12.28 -29.59 -20.23
CA ARG A 478 12.66 -28.91 -21.47
C ARG A 478 11.58 -29.02 -22.54
N ALA A 479 11.04 -30.21 -22.78
CA ALA A 479 9.95 -30.42 -23.73
C ALA A 479 8.68 -29.63 -23.36
N CYS A 480 8.29 -29.60 -22.08
CA CYS A 480 7.18 -28.77 -21.62
C CYS A 480 7.46 -27.27 -21.83
N GLY A 481 8.71 -26.83 -21.62
CA GLY A 481 9.13 -25.45 -21.88
C GLY A 481 9.03 -25.05 -23.34
N GLU A 482 9.45 -25.93 -24.26
CA GLU A 482 9.31 -25.74 -25.70
C GLU A 482 7.84 -25.67 -26.12
N LEU A 483 7.00 -26.58 -25.62
CA LEU A 483 5.56 -26.59 -25.90
C LEU A 483 4.83 -25.36 -25.36
N ILE A 484 5.26 -24.83 -24.21
CA ILE A 484 4.74 -23.55 -23.66
C ILE A 484 5.17 -22.39 -24.55
N ALA A 485 6.43 -22.36 -25.00
CA ALA A 485 6.93 -21.33 -25.90
C ALA A 485 6.21 -21.35 -27.26
N GLN A 486 5.80 -22.53 -27.72
CA GLN A 486 4.98 -22.72 -28.93
C GLN A 486 3.48 -22.46 -28.69
N GLY A 487 3.07 -22.16 -27.46
CA GLY A 487 1.67 -21.87 -27.11
C GLY A 487 0.75 -23.09 -27.14
N GLN A 488 1.28 -24.31 -27.12
CA GLN A 488 0.50 -25.56 -27.18
C GLN A 488 0.17 -26.12 -25.80
N VAL A 489 0.91 -25.69 -24.76
CA VAL A 489 0.71 -26.10 -23.37
C VAL A 489 0.70 -24.86 -22.47
N VAL A 490 -0.16 -24.87 -21.45
CA VAL A 490 -0.23 -23.83 -20.42
C VAL A 490 0.05 -24.46 -19.06
N ARG A 491 0.92 -23.81 -18.28
CA ARG A 491 1.20 -24.21 -16.89
C ARG A 491 0.33 -23.40 -15.92
N ARG A 492 -0.46 -24.08 -15.10
CA ARG A 492 -1.24 -23.48 -14.00
C ARG A 492 -0.76 -24.06 -12.67
N GLY A 493 0.05 -23.29 -11.95
CA GLY A 493 0.72 -23.75 -10.74
C GLY A 493 1.72 -24.87 -11.04
N ILE A 494 1.53 -26.03 -10.40
CA ILE A 494 2.40 -27.21 -10.59
C ILE A 494 1.93 -28.11 -11.74
N LYS A 495 0.76 -27.86 -12.35
CA LYS A 495 0.16 -28.72 -13.37
C LYS A 495 0.25 -28.11 -14.76
N TYR A 496 0.41 -28.97 -15.76
CA TYR A 496 0.44 -28.64 -17.17
C TYR A 496 -0.87 -29.07 -17.83
N PHE A 497 -1.35 -28.25 -18.76
CA PHE A 497 -2.59 -28.43 -19.52
C PHE A 497 -2.31 -28.15 -20.99
N VAL A 498 -3.04 -28.79 -21.90
CA VAL A 498 -3.05 -28.37 -23.30
C VAL A 498 -3.72 -27.00 -23.38
N ALA A 499 -3.14 -26.10 -24.16
CA ALA A 499 -3.60 -24.71 -24.30
C ALA A 499 -4.99 -24.59 -24.93
#